data_AF-A0A9D1MIB8-F1
#
_entry.id   AF-A0A9D1MIB8-F1
#
_cell.length_a   1.000
_cell.length_b   1.000
_cell.length_c   1.000
_cell.angle_alpha   90.00
_cell.angle_beta   90.00
_cell.angle_gamma   90.00
#
_symmetry.space_group_name_H-M   'P 1'
#
loop_
_entity.id
_entity.type
_entity.pdbx_description
1 polymer ?
#
loop_
_entity_poly.entity_id
_entity_poly.type
_entity_poly.pdbx_seq_one_letter_code
_entity_poly.pdbx_strand_id
1 'polypeptide(L)'
;MSDLPTPNILLSNRETSQLKFIQSALLSKGAEFNSEKHLNFTRITFDSSVEGRVPVEVVAESIVTINKFQVLKSLISEYQSKNFEIYALIGALMSVEVDNEIKRIEKLIGMPEEIAPESFVAFRAEDLKDDWEELKVLASVLIKQCRNPEDIYRLIPYFLSPEDGLGVEVRKGPVAYCPEKIVIPEYTGDKNVDAVIEIVRRRPRQVVIKEPELLDERLLNTLRALGE
;
A
#
# COMPACT_ATOMS: atom_id res chain seq x y z
N MET A 1 -29.08 2.72 39.14
CA MET A 1 -27.89 3.19 38.41
C MET A 1 -27.92 2.47 37.07
N SER A 2 -28.24 3.21 36.02
CA SER A 2 -28.36 2.68 34.66
C SER A 2 -26.97 2.53 34.06
N ASP A 3 -26.59 1.31 33.73
CA ASP A 3 -25.40 1.01 32.94
C ASP A 3 -25.51 1.72 31.59
N LEU A 4 -24.64 2.70 31.36
CA LEU A 4 -24.46 3.31 30.06
C LEU A 4 -23.79 2.27 29.14
N PRO A 5 -24.32 2.03 27.93
CA PRO A 5 -23.69 1.13 26.99
C PRO A 5 -22.34 1.71 26.58
N THR A 6 -21.27 0.96 26.84
CA THR A 6 -19.94 1.21 26.28
C THR A 6 -20.08 1.30 24.77
N PRO A 7 -19.70 2.41 24.12
CA PRO A 7 -19.81 2.50 22.67
C PRO A 7 -18.87 1.46 22.08
N ASN A 8 -19.43 0.52 21.33
CA ASN A 8 -18.68 -0.31 20.40
C ASN A 8 -18.12 0.63 19.34
N ILE A 9 -16.94 1.21 19.61
CA ILE A 9 -16.19 2.02 18.64
C ILE A 9 -15.61 1.00 17.65
N LEU A 10 -16.46 0.65 16.67
CA LEU A 10 -16.08 0.10 15.40
C LEU A 10 -14.96 1.01 14.87
N LEU A 11 -13.72 0.53 14.95
CA LEU A 11 -12.65 1.13 14.17
C LEU A 11 -13.15 1.21 12.74
N SER A 12 -13.00 2.36 12.11
CA SER A 12 -13.20 2.43 10.67
C SER A 12 -12.32 1.35 10.02
N ASN A 13 -12.78 0.72 8.93
CA ASN A 13 -12.00 -0.33 8.25
C ASN A 13 -10.56 0.13 7.94
N ARG A 14 -10.35 1.44 7.77
CA ARG A 14 -9.05 2.11 7.55
C ARG A 14 -8.08 1.99 8.74
N GLU A 15 -8.52 2.30 9.96
CA GLU A 15 -7.69 2.24 11.17
C GLU A 15 -7.24 0.80 11.45
N THR A 16 -8.13 -0.15 11.17
CA THR A 16 -7.84 -1.57 11.30
C THR A 16 -6.78 -2.03 10.29
N SER A 17 -6.87 -1.61 9.02
CA SER A 17 -5.89 -2.00 8.00
C SER A 17 -4.51 -1.38 8.24
N GLN A 18 -4.43 -0.09 8.60
CA GLN A 18 -3.15 0.56 8.85
C GLN A 18 -2.41 -0.05 10.04
N LEU A 19 -3.13 -0.29 11.15
CA LEU A 19 -2.54 -0.92 12.33
C LEU A 19 -2.10 -2.36 12.03
N LYS A 20 -2.94 -3.17 11.38
CA LYS A 20 -2.57 -4.54 10.99
C LYS A 20 -1.30 -4.58 10.14
N PHE A 21 -1.17 -3.64 9.19
CA PHE A 21 0.02 -3.55 8.34
C PHE A 21 1.26 -3.20 9.16
N ILE A 22 1.19 -2.17 10.01
CA ILE A 22 2.30 -1.78 10.89
C ILE A 22 2.71 -2.95 11.78
N GLN A 23 1.77 -3.61 12.45
CA GLN A 23 2.03 -4.74 13.33
C GLN A 23 2.71 -5.90 12.58
N SER A 24 2.19 -6.26 11.40
CA SER A 24 2.75 -7.34 10.57
C SER A 24 4.16 -7.01 10.07
N ALA A 25 4.39 -5.76 9.66
CA ALA A 25 5.68 -5.29 9.18
C ALA A 25 6.72 -5.22 10.30
N LEU A 26 6.38 -4.68 11.48
CA LEU A 26 7.24 -4.66 12.66
C LEU A 26 7.61 -6.08 13.10
N LEU A 27 6.64 -6.99 13.21
CA LEU A 27 6.89 -8.40 13.54
C LEU A 27 7.81 -9.08 12.51
N SER A 28 7.63 -8.80 11.22
CA SER A 28 8.49 -9.36 10.16
C SER A 28 9.94 -8.90 10.25
N LYS A 29 10.18 -7.70 10.82
CA LYS A 29 11.51 -7.13 11.05
C LYS A 29 12.04 -7.43 12.47
N GLY A 30 11.34 -8.24 13.26
CA GLY A 30 11.74 -8.61 14.63
C GLY A 30 11.65 -7.47 15.65
N ALA A 31 10.86 -6.43 15.37
CA ALA A 31 10.69 -5.30 16.27
C ALA A 31 9.62 -5.60 17.34
N GLU A 32 9.94 -5.26 18.59
CA GLU A 32 9.01 -5.32 19.72
C GLU A 32 8.29 -3.98 19.85
N PHE A 33 6.97 -4.03 20.04
CA PHE A 33 6.12 -2.84 20.17
C PHE A 33 4.88 -3.14 21.01
N ASN A 34 4.30 -2.09 21.58
CA ASN A 34 2.98 -2.10 22.21
C ASN A 34 2.03 -1.20 21.44
N SER A 35 0.76 -1.57 21.37
CA SER A 35 -0.29 -0.73 20.77
C SER A 35 -1.43 -0.52 21.75
N GLU A 36 -1.73 0.74 22.05
CA GLU A 36 -2.82 1.15 22.93
C GLU A 36 -3.90 1.88 22.14
N LYS A 37 -5.16 1.46 22.32
CA LYS A 37 -6.30 2.11 21.66
C LYS A 37 -6.79 3.27 22.50
N HIS A 38 -6.79 4.47 21.94
CA HIS A 38 -7.46 5.64 22.51
C HIS A 38 -8.80 5.90 21.81
N LEU A 39 -9.56 6.88 22.30
CA LEU A 39 -10.89 7.21 21.79
C LEU A 39 -10.91 7.51 20.28
N ASN A 40 -9.88 8.16 19.75
CA ASN A 40 -9.84 8.69 18.38
C ASN A 40 -8.63 8.24 17.55
N PHE A 41 -7.72 7.45 18.12
CA PHE A 41 -6.50 7.01 17.43
C PHE A 41 -5.89 5.81 18.13
N THR A 42 -4.97 5.12 17.44
CA THR A 42 -4.13 4.09 18.06
C THR A 42 -2.75 4.66 18.32
N ARG A 43 -2.26 4.50 19.55
CA ARG A 43 -0.89 4.84 19.92
C ARG A 43 -0.02 3.60 19.79
N ILE A 44 1.13 3.75 19.16
CA ILE A 44 2.16 2.71 19.07
C ILE A 44 3.36 3.19 19.85
N THR A 45 3.81 2.36 20.79
CA THR A 45 4.98 2.60 21.64
C THR A 45 6.04 1.56 21.30
N PHE A 46 7.28 2.00 21.12
CA PHE A 46 8.39 1.12 20.76
C PHE A 46 9.21 0.78 21.99
N ASP A 47 9.63 -0.48 22.10
CA ASP A 47 10.55 -0.84 23.17
C ASP A 47 11.98 -0.38 22.80
N SER A 48 12.68 0.18 23.78
CA SER A 48 13.97 0.88 23.62
C SER A 48 15.14 0.01 23.11
N SER A 49 14.89 -1.29 22.88
CA SER A 49 15.85 -2.32 22.47
C SER A 49 15.98 -2.49 20.95
N VAL A 50 15.07 -1.93 20.14
CA VAL A 50 15.10 -2.04 18.67
C VAL A 50 16.05 -0.98 18.11
N GLU A 51 17.02 -1.38 17.27
CA GLU A 51 17.90 -0.45 16.54
C GLU A 51 17.05 0.66 15.89
N GLY A 52 17.21 1.89 16.39
CA GLY A 52 16.17 2.92 16.46
C GLY A 52 15.60 3.51 15.16
N ARG A 53 15.83 2.89 14.00
CA ARG A 53 15.28 3.31 12.70
C ARG A 53 14.18 2.41 12.16
N VAL A 54 14.19 1.12 12.49
CA VAL A 54 13.23 0.14 11.94
C VAL A 54 11.78 0.52 12.24
N PRO A 55 11.40 0.95 13.46
CA PRO A 55 10.01 1.26 13.73
C PRO A 55 9.53 2.51 13.02
N VAL A 56 10.39 3.53 12.92
CA VAL A 56 10.10 4.80 12.24
C VAL A 56 9.89 4.58 10.74
N GLU A 57 10.76 3.79 10.10
CA GLU A 57 10.66 3.42 8.69
C GLU A 57 9.33 2.70 8.41
N VAL A 58 8.98 1.70 9.22
CA VAL A 58 7.73 0.93 9.04
C VAL A 58 6.50 1.81 9.22
N VAL A 59 6.50 2.70 10.23
CA VAL A 59 5.40 3.64 10.43
C VAL A 59 5.32 4.62 9.27
N ALA A 60 6.43 5.19 8.81
CA ALA A 60 6.46 6.07 7.64
C ALA A 60 5.92 5.37 6.38
N GLU A 61 6.38 4.15 6.10
CA GLU A 61 5.90 3.33 4.98
C GLU A 61 4.39 3.10 5.09
N SER A 62 3.88 2.74 6.27
CA SER A 62 2.45 2.53 6.49
C SER A 62 1.63 3.77 6.23
N ILE A 63 2.15 4.93 6.65
CA ILE A 63 1.47 6.21 6.50
C ILE A 63 1.35 6.54 5.02
N VAL A 64 2.46 6.50 4.28
CA VAL A 64 2.44 6.75 2.82
C VAL A 64 1.50 5.75 2.14
N THR A 65 1.74 4.46 2.36
CA THR A 65 1.05 3.36 1.65
C THR A 65 -0.46 3.42 1.84
N ILE A 66 -0.94 3.48 3.08
CA ILE A 66 -2.38 3.46 3.33
C ILE A 66 -3.04 4.78 2.93
N ASN A 67 -2.45 5.92 3.25
CA ASN A 67 -3.09 7.21 3.00
C ASN A 67 -3.09 7.59 1.53
N LYS A 68 -1.99 7.32 0.80
CA LYS A 68 -1.92 7.51 -0.65
C LYS A 68 -2.94 6.61 -1.36
N PHE A 69 -3.06 5.34 -0.95
CA PHE A 69 -4.13 4.48 -1.47
C PHE A 69 -5.53 5.07 -1.21
N GLN A 70 -5.80 5.62 -0.02
CA GLN A 70 -7.11 6.23 0.28
C GLN A 70 -7.44 7.43 -0.61
N VAL A 71 -6.43 8.19 -1.05
CA VAL A 71 -6.62 9.28 -2.02
C VAL A 71 -6.89 8.70 -3.41
N LEU A 72 -6.04 7.78 -3.87
CA LEU A 72 -6.10 7.21 -5.22
C LEU A 72 -7.30 6.30 -5.47
N LYS A 73 -7.83 5.62 -4.43
CA LYS A 73 -8.94 4.67 -4.58
C LYS A 73 -10.22 5.28 -5.14
N SER A 74 -10.39 6.61 -5.09
CA SER A 74 -11.57 7.24 -5.71
C SER A 74 -11.60 7.09 -7.23
N LEU A 75 -10.44 6.80 -7.86
CA LEU A 75 -10.39 6.39 -9.27
C LEU A 75 -11.19 5.11 -9.52
N ILE A 76 -11.24 4.18 -8.56
CA ILE A 76 -12.02 2.93 -8.70
C ILE A 76 -13.52 3.22 -8.72
N SER A 77 -13.99 4.15 -7.87
CA SER A 77 -15.41 4.52 -7.87
C SER A 77 -15.86 5.15 -9.18
N GLU A 78 -14.96 5.82 -9.89
CA GLU A 78 -15.24 6.41 -11.21
C GLU A 78 -15.27 5.36 -12.33
N TYR A 79 -14.52 4.26 -12.21
CA TYR A 79 -14.26 3.31 -13.30
C TYR A 79 -14.74 1.87 -13.07
N GLN A 80 -15.44 1.59 -11.96
CA GLN A 80 -15.97 0.28 -11.51
C GLN A 80 -14.98 -0.59 -10.72
N SER A 81 -15.52 -1.30 -9.71
CA SER A 81 -14.76 -1.97 -8.64
C SER A 81 -14.08 -3.30 -8.99
N LYS A 82 -14.11 -3.75 -10.25
CA LYS A 82 -13.54 -5.06 -10.68
C LYS A 82 -12.55 -4.98 -11.84
N ASN A 83 -12.02 -3.79 -12.12
CA ASN A 83 -11.09 -3.56 -13.21
C ASN A 83 -9.66 -3.70 -12.68
N PHE A 84 -9.06 -4.87 -12.86
CA PHE A 84 -7.70 -5.17 -12.41
C PHE A 84 -6.66 -4.22 -13.01
N GLU A 85 -6.89 -3.72 -14.22
CA GLU A 85 -6.09 -2.70 -14.88
C GLU A 85 -6.05 -1.38 -14.10
N ILE A 86 -7.17 -0.96 -13.50
CA ILE A 86 -7.23 0.25 -12.66
C ILE A 86 -6.47 0.01 -11.34
N TYR A 87 -6.61 -1.18 -10.75
CA TYR A 87 -5.87 -1.53 -9.54
C TYR A 87 -4.36 -1.62 -9.78
N ALA A 88 -3.95 -2.16 -10.93
CA ALA A 88 -2.56 -2.18 -11.36
C ALA A 88 -2.03 -0.76 -11.58
N LEU A 89 -2.81 0.13 -12.22
CA LEU A 89 -2.46 1.54 -12.34
C LEU A 89 -2.35 2.23 -10.97
N ILE A 90 -3.24 1.95 -10.02
CA ILE A 90 -3.11 2.45 -8.65
C ILE A 90 -1.81 1.98 -8.01
N GLY A 91 -1.44 0.70 -8.17
CA GLY A 91 -0.14 0.19 -7.72
C GLY A 91 1.03 0.99 -8.31
N ALA A 92 0.96 1.31 -9.62
CA ALA A 92 1.98 2.12 -10.28
C ALA A 92 2.04 3.55 -9.71
N LEU A 93 0.90 4.21 -9.56
CA LEU A 93 0.80 5.54 -8.95
C LEU A 93 1.29 5.56 -7.50
N MET A 94 1.02 4.51 -6.73
CA MET A 94 1.51 4.36 -5.36
C MET A 94 3.03 4.24 -5.27
N SER A 95 3.69 3.84 -6.36
CA SER A 95 5.15 3.76 -6.41
C SER A 95 5.83 5.09 -6.77
N VAL A 96 5.09 6.03 -7.38
CA VAL A 96 5.63 7.34 -7.78
C VAL A 96 6.14 8.07 -6.54
N GLU A 97 7.44 8.39 -6.51
CA GLU A 97 8.12 9.12 -5.42
C GLU A 97 8.05 8.48 -4.01
N VAL A 98 7.61 7.22 -3.90
CA VAL A 98 7.36 6.56 -2.60
C VAL A 98 8.53 6.63 -1.62
N ASP A 99 9.76 6.43 -2.10
CA ASP A 99 10.97 6.48 -1.27
C ASP A 99 11.25 7.90 -0.73
N ASN A 100 10.96 8.92 -1.53
CA ASN A 100 11.13 10.31 -1.13
C ASN A 100 10.06 10.72 -0.11
N GLU A 101 8.82 10.28 -0.32
CA GLU A 101 7.71 10.48 0.60
C GLU A 101 7.98 9.83 1.96
N ILE A 102 8.42 8.57 1.96
CA ILE A 102 8.80 7.86 3.20
C ILE A 102 9.90 8.63 3.92
N LYS A 103 10.99 9.00 3.25
CA LYS A 103 12.08 9.79 3.85
C LYS A 103 11.63 11.14 4.39
N ARG A 104 10.66 11.81 3.73
CA ARG A 104 10.08 13.08 4.20
C ARG A 104 9.30 12.84 5.50
N ILE A 105 8.50 11.77 5.56
CA ILE A 105 7.76 11.40 6.76
C ILE A 105 8.69 10.97 7.90
N GLU A 106 9.71 10.15 7.64
CA GLU A 106 10.71 9.74 8.64
C GLU A 106 11.38 10.96 9.29
N LYS A 107 11.77 11.96 8.49
CA LYS A 107 12.37 13.21 9.00
C LYS A 107 11.41 14.00 9.88
N LEU A 108 10.11 13.98 9.57
CA LEU A 108 9.08 14.68 10.33
C LEU A 108 8.70 13.93 11.62
N ILE A 109 8.71 12.59 11.59
CA ILE A 109 8.52 11.74 12.77
C ILE A 109 9.70 11.92 13.73
N GLY A 110 10.94 11.82 13.23
CA GLY A 110 12.15 11.80 14.05
C GLY A 110 12.40 10.42 14.69
N MET A 111 12.83 10.40 15.96
CA MET A 111 12.95 9.18 16.77
C MET A 111 12.11 9.28 18.05
N PRO A 112 10.77 9.37 17.95
CA PRO A 112 9.91 9.44 19.11
C PRO A 112 9.69 8.05 19.71
N GLU A 113 9.53 7.99 21.02
CA GLU A 113 9.18 6.76 21.75
C GLU A 113 7.74 6.30 21.45
N GLU A 114 6.88 7.23 21.00
CA GLU A 114 5.47 7.00 20.67
C GLU A 114 5.05 7.69 19.36
N ILE A 115 4.19 7.03 18.58
CA ILE A 115 3.58 7.60 17.36
C ILE A 115 2.09 7.24 17.29
N ALA A 116 1.29 8.20 16.83
CA ALA A 116 -0.11 8.02 16.42
C ALA A 116 -0.24 8.21 14.89
N PRO A 117 -0.19 7.13 14.08
CA PRO A 117 -0.11 7.22 12.62
C PRO A 117 -1.27 8.00 11.97
N GLU A 118 -2.49 7.90 12.51
CA GLU A 118 -3.67 8.55 11.96
C GLU A 118 -3.62 10.07 12.17
N SER A 119 -3.27 10.48 13.39
CA SER A 119 -3.07 11.89 13.74
C SER A 119 -1.93 12.51 12.97
N PHE A 120 -0.91 11.72 12.61
CA PHE A 120 0.24 12.23 11.88
C PHE A 120 -0.15 12.83 10.52
N VAL A 121 -0.94 12.12 9.73
CA VAL A 121 -1.37 12.63 8.41
C VAL A 121 -2.29 13.82 8.52
N ALA A 122 -3.21 13.78 9.48
CA ALA A 122 -4.20 14.84 9.67
C ALA A 122 -3.58 16.20 10.05
N PHE A 123 -2.38 16.22 10.65
CA PHE A 123 -1.81 17.45 11.22
C PHE A 123 -0.38 17.78 10.76
N ARG A 124 0.36 16.84 10.18
CA ARG A 124 1.80 17.02 9.88
C ARG A 124 2.20 16.75 8.44
N ALA A 125 1.32 16.19 7.62
CA ALA A 125 1.63 15.77 6.25
C ALA A 125 0.64 16.32 5.21
N GLU A 126 0.05 17.51 5.45
CA GLU A 126 -0.94 18.11 4.54
C GLU A 126 -0.40 18.30 3.11
N ASP A 127 0.81 18.84 2.95
CA ASP A 127 1.43 19.01 1.63
C ASP A 127 1.52 17.70 0.83
N LEU A 128 1.82 16.56 1.50
CA LEU A 128 1.88 15.26 0.82
C LEU A 128 0.52 14.84 0.28
N LYS A 129 -0.56 15.20 0.99
CA LYS A 129 -1.92 14.91 0.54
C LYS A 129 -2.28 15.73 -0.69
N ASP A 130 -1.83 16.97 -0.77
CA ASP A 130 -2.00 17.82 -1.96
C ASP A 130 -1.23 17.23 -3.14
N ASP A 131 0.02 16.82 -2.95
CA ASP A 131 0.83 16.12 -3.98
C ASP A 131 0.11 14.84 -4.49
N TRP A 132 -0.48 14.05 -3.59
CA TRP A 132 -1.24 12.85 -3.96
C TRP A 132 -2.55 13.17 -4.70
N GLU A 133 -3.21 14.26 -4.35
CA GLU A 133 -4.42 14.72 -5.03
C GLU A 133 -4.09 15.22 -6.46
N GLU A 134 -2.98 15.93 -6.64
CA GLU A 134 -2.49 16.33 -7.96
C GLU A 134 -2.15 15.13 -8.83
N LEU A 135 -1.46 14.12 -8.27
CA LEU A 135 -1.18 12.86 -8.95
C LEU A 135 -2.47 12.14 -9.38
N LYS A 136 -3.49 12.14 -8.52
CA LYS A 136 -4.80 11.58 -8.81
C LYS A 136 -5.50 12.31 -9.95
N VAL A 137 -5.46 13.64 -9.96
CA VAL A 137 -6.04 14.47 -11.02
C VAL A 137 -5.36 14.17 -12.36
N LEU A 138 -4.03 14.10 -12.38
CA LEU A 138 -3.26 13.72 -13.56
C LEU A 138 -3.69 12.34 -14.08
N ALA A 139 -3.75 11.34 -13.19
CA ALA A 139 -4.18 9.99 -13.55
C ALA A 139 -5.61 9.97 -14.12
N SER A 140 -6.56 10.68 -13.50
CA SER A 140 -7.95 10.78 -13.99
C SER A 140 -8.00 11.38 -15.40
N VAL A 141 -7.19 12.40 -15.71
CA VAL A 141 -7.12 12.98 -17.06
C VAL A 141 -6.59 11.97 -18.08
N LEU A 142 -5.56 11.20 -17.75
CA LEU A 142 -4.99 10.19 -18.65
C LEU A 142 -5.96 9.03 -18.88
N ILE A 143 -6.62 8.53 -17.82
CA ILE A 143 -7.61 7.44 -17.95
C ILE A 143 -8.78 7.85 -18.85
N LYS A 144 -9.22 9.12 -18.82
CA LYS A 144 -10.26 9.63 -19.74
C LYS A 144 -9.88 9.56 -21.22
N GLN A 145 -8.59 9.42 -21.54
CA GLN A 145 -8.10 9.26 -22.91
C GLN A 145 -8.04 7.78 -23.35
N CYS A 146 -8.07 6.85 -22.40
CA CYS A 146 -8.09 5.41 -22.67
C CYS A 146 -9.46 4.99 -23.23
N ARG A 147 -9.44 4.18 -24.29
CA ARG A 147 -10.67 3.66 -24.93
C ARG A 147 -11.00 2.25 -24.49
N ASN A 148 -10.01 1.53 -23.97
CA ASN A 148 -10.12 0.13 -23.57
C ASN A 148 -9.12 -0.17 -22.43
N PRO A 149 -9.21 -1.35 -21.78
CA PRO A 149 -8.29 -1.75 -20.70
C PRO A 149 -6.81 -1.80 -21.11
N GLU A 150 -6.52 -2.13 -22.37
CA GLU A 150 -5.15 -2.19 -22.90
C GLU A 150 -4.47 -0.82 -22.89
N ASP A 151 -5.22 0.24 -23.18
CA ASP A 151 -4.72 1.61 -23.09
C ASP A 151 -4.35 1.98 -21.64
N ILE A 152 -5.02 1.41 -20.64
CA ILE A 152 -4.71 1.62 -19.22
C ILE A 152 -3.41 0.90 -18.85
N TYR A 153 -3.23 -0.35 -19.29
CA TYR A 153 -1.98 -1.09 -19.06
C TYR A 153 -0.77 -0.34 -19.62
N ARG A 154 -0.92 0.34 -20.77
CA ARG A 154 0.14 1.16 -21.37
C ARG A 154 0.51 2.40 -20.56
N LEU A 155 -0.35 2.88 -19.66
CA LEU A 155 -0.01 3.97 -18.74
C LEU A 155 0.86 3.48 -17.58
N ILE A 156 0.87 2.19 -17.26
CA ILE A 156 1.61 1.66 -16.10
C ILE A 156 3.12 1.87 -16.26
N PRO A 157 3.77 1.47 -17.37
CA PRO A 157 5.20 1.73 -17.58
C PRO A 157 5.57 3.21 -17.53
N TYR A 158 4.67 4.11 -17.93
CA TYR A 158 4.89 5.56 -17.84
C TYR A 158 5.12 6.01 -16.38
N PHE A 159 4.38 5.45 -15.43
CA PHE A 159 4.54 5.75 -14.01
C PHE A 159 5.65 4.96 -13.32
N LEU A 160 6.01 3.80 -13.86
CA LEU A 160 7.04 2.95 -13.26
C LEU A 160 8.48 3.41 -13.55
N SER A 161 8.72 4.40 -14.42
CA SER A 161 10.05 4.79 -14.95
C SER A 161 10.65 3.74 -15.90
N PRO A 162 11.43 4.14 -16.93
CA PRO A 162 11.88 3.26 -18.01
C PRO A 162 12.82 2.11 -17.56
N GLU A 163 13.46 2.23 -16.40
CA GLU A 163 14.39 1.23 -15.87
C GLU A 163 13.70 0.13 -15.06
N ASP A 164 12.42 0.30 -14.69
CA ASP A 164 11.69 -0.58 -13.76
C ASP A 164 10.65 -1.48 -14.46
N GLY A 165 10.96 -1.96 -15.66
CA GLY A 165 10.10 -2.94 -16.34
C GLY A 165 9.74 -4.11 -15.40
N LEU A 166 8.44 -4.38 -15.24
CA LEU A 166 7.95 -5.54 -14.50
C LEU A 166 8.17 -6.78 -15.34
N GLY A 167 9.30 -7.47 -15.17
CA GLY A 167 9.46 -8.81 -15.75
C GLY A 167 8.53 -9.78 -15.03
N VAL A 168 7.47 -10.27 -15.68
CA VAL A 168 6.61 -11.30 -15.08
C VAL A 168 6.91 -12.64 -15.71
N GLU A 169 7.35 -13.62 -14.90
CA GLU A 169 7.62 -14.97 -15.39
C GLU A 169 6.77 -16.00 -14.65
N VAL A 170 5.74 -16.50 -15.33
CA VAL A 170 4.86 -17.55 -14.77
C VAL A 170 5.53 -18.91 -14.98
N ARG A 171 6.19 -19.44 -13.94
CA ARG A 171 6.82 -20.78 -13.95
C ARG A 171 6.03 -21.79 -13.12
N LYS A 172 5.80 -22.98 -13.66
CA LYS A 172 5.35 -24.15 -12.87
C LYS A 172 6.55 -24.87 -12.28
N GLY A 173 6.59 -25.05 -10.95
CA GLY A 173 7.62 -25.83 -10.26
C GLY A 173 8.34 -25.09 -9.12
N PRO A 174 9.29 -25.74 -8.43
CA PRO A 174 9.96 -25.14 -7.28
C PRO A 174 10.93 -24.07 -7.74
N VAL A 175 10.56 -22.80 -7.59
CA VAL A 175 11.48 -21.68 -7.81
C VAL A 175 12.08 -21.19 -6.49
N ALA A 176 13.40 -21.06 -6.52
CA ALA A 176 14.22 -20.46 -5.49
C ALA A 176 14.08 -18.92 -5.52
N TYR A 177 13.83 -18.35 -4.34
CA TYR A 177 14.16 -16.97 -3.96
C TYR A 177 13.20 -15.83 -4.37
N CYS A 178 12.26 -15.51 -3.48
CA CYS A 178 12.00 -14.11 -3.11
C CYS A 178 12.86 -13.84 -1.86
N PRO A 179 13.87 -12.96 -1.89
CA PRO A 179 14.71 -12.71 -0.73
C PRO A 179 13.91 -12.23 0.48
N GLU A 180 12.78 -11.56 0.24
CA GLU A 180 11.99 -10.91 1.27
C GLU A 180 10.53 -11.38 1.22
N LYS A 181 10.00 -11.70 2.40
CA LYS A 181 8.58 -11.97 2.59
C LYS A 181 7.85 -10.62 2.52
N ILE A 182 7.25 -10.31 1.37
CA ILE A 182 6.50 -9.06 1.19
C ILE A 182 5.23 -9.12 2.05
N VAL A 183 5.06 -8.13 2.93
CA VAL A 183 3.83 -7.93 3.69
C VAL A 183 2.87 -7.16 2.79
N ILE A 184 1.75 -7.78 2.42
CA ILE A 184 0.71 -7.16 1.58
C ILE A 184 -0.28 -6.43 2.49
N PRO A 185 -0.46 -5.10 2.35
CA PRO A 185 -1.48 -4.36 3.09
C PRO A 185 -2.89 -4.75 2.64
N GLU A 186 -3.84 -4.71 3.57
CA GLU A 186 -5.26 -4.92 3.28
C GLU A 186 -5.89 -3.61 2.79
N TYR A 187 -5.81 -3.35 1.48
CA TYR A 187 -6.30 -2.13 0.86
C TYR A 187 -7.81 -2.15 0.62
N THR A 188 -8.28 -3.25 0.01
CA THR A 188 -9.66 -3.41 -0.47
C THR A 188 -10.42 -4.52 0.27
N GLY A 189 -9.69 -5.43 0.94
CA GLY A 189 -10.25 -6.64 1.52
C GLY A 189 -10.33 -7.82 0.53
N ASP A 190 -10.04 -7.59 -0.76
CA ASP A 190 -9.85 -8.64 -1.76
C ASP A 190 -8.35 -8.90 -1.93
N LYS A 191 -7.91 -10.10 -1.52
CA LYS A 191 -6.50 -10.50 -1.56
C LYS A 191 -5.88 -10.48 -2.95
N ASN A 192 -6.65 -10.76 -4.00
CA ASN A 192 -6.14 -10.76 -5.37
C ASN A 192 -5.88 -9.34 -5.85
N VAL A 193 -6.81 -8.43 -5.55
CA VAL A 193 -6.67 -7.01 -5.86
C VAL A 193 -5.52 -6.40 -5.08
N ASP A 194 -5.46 -6.66 -3.78
CA ASP A 194 -4.42 -6.14 -2.89
C ASP A 194 -3.02 -6.65 -3.33
N ALA A 195 -2.94 -7.90 -3.80
CA ALA A 195 -1.72 -8.45 -4.38
C ALA A 195 -1.28 -7.74 -5.66
N VAL A 196 -2.20 -7.43 -6.60
CA VAL A 196 -1.84 -6.68 -7.83
C VAL A 196 -1.28 -5.31 -7.50
N ILE A 197 -1.97 -4.57 -6.63
CA ILE A 197 -1.53 -3.24 -6.20
C ILE A 197 -0.11 -3.33 -5.64
N GLU A 198 0.11 -4.26 -4.71
CA GLU A 198 1.40 -4.38 -4.02
C GLU A 198 2.53 -4.86 -4.94
N ILE A 199 2.24 -5.83 -5.83
CA ILE A 199 3.21 -6.31 -6.82
C ILE A 199 3.66 -5.14 -7.70
N VAL A 200 2.72 -4.40 -8.30
CA VAL A 200 3.08 -3.28 -9.18
C VAL A 200 3.79 -2.17 -8.40
N ARG A 201 3.33 -1.86 -7.17
CA ARG A 201 3.94 -0.84 -6.31
C ARG A 201 5.41 -1.13 -6.01
N ARG A 202 5.74 -2.38 -5.72
CA ARG A 202 7.09 -2.82 -5.33
C ARG A 202 8.06 -2.90 -6.51
N ARG A 203 7.57 -2.82 -7.75
CA ARG A 203 8.37 -2.88 -8.98
C ARG A 203 9.35 -4.07 -9.02
N PRO A 204 8.92 -5.30 -8.69
CA PRO A 204 9.82 -6.44 -8.74
C PRO A 204 10.29 -6.66 -10.18
N ARG A 205 11.60 -6.84 -10.36
CA ARG A 205 12.19 -7.21 -11.66
C ARG A 205 11.69 -8.56 -12.18
N GLN A 206 11.30 -9.44 -11.26
CA GLN A 206 10.76 -10.76 -11.56
C GLN A 206 9.63 -11.13 -10.61
N VAL A 207 8.46 -11.47 -11.15
CA VAL A 207 7.37 -12.10 -10.37
C VAL A 207 7.30 -13.58 -10.71
N VAL A 208 7.40 -14.43 -9.70
CA VAL A 208 7.31 -15.89 -9.85
C VAL A 208 6.13 -16.45 -9.08
N ILE A 209 5.23 -17.12 -9.80
CA ILE A 209 3.99 -17.71 -9.25
C ILE A 209 4.15 -19.23 -9.18
N LYS A 210 4.24 -19.79 -7.97
CA LYS A 210 4.50 -21.24 -7.75
C LYS A 210 3.29 -22.13 -8.01
N GLU A 211 2.11 -21.68 -7.59
CA GLU A 211 0.84 -22.43 -7.64
C GLU A 211 -0.20 -21.59 -8.40
N PRO A 212 -0.01 -21.34 -9.71
CA PRO A 212 -0.90 -20.49 -10.49
C PRO A 212 -2.34 -21.00 -10.52
N GLU A 213 -2.56 -22.31 -10.39
CA GLU A 213 -3.88 -22.92 -10.30
C GLU A 213 -4.69 -22.52 -9.06
N LEU A 214 -4.05 -21.99 -8.02
CA LEU A 214 -4.72 -21.46 -6.83
C LEU A 214 -5.08 -19.98 -6.97
N LEU A 215 -4.62 -19.32 -8.05
CA LEU A 215 -4.89 -17.92 -8.31
C LEU A 215 -6.08 -17.74 -9.24
N ASP A 216 -6.76 -16.62 -9.08
CA ASP A 216 -7.83 -16.21 -9.99
C ASP A 216 -7.27 -16.00 -11.42
N GLU A 217 -8.01 -16.47 -12.42
CA GLU A 217 -7.57 -16.39 -13.82
C GLU A 217 -7.39 -14.95 -14.30
N ARG A 218 -8.19 -14.01 -13.79
CA ARG A 218 -8.08 -12.58 -14.14
C ARG A 218 -6.82 -11.97 -13.54
N LEU A 219 -6.46 -12.37 -12.32
CA LEU A 219 -5.19 -11.99 -11.70
C LEU A 219 -4.01 -12.47 -12.56
N LEU A 220 -4.01 -13.73 -12.99
CA LEU A 220 -2.96 -14.26 -13.85
C LEU A 220 -2.87 -13.52 -15.19
N ASN A 221 -4.00 -13.22 -15.83
CA ASN A 221 -4.03 -12.49 -17.09
C ASN A 221 -3.53 -11.05 -16.93
N THR A 222 -3.88 -10.39 -15.82
CA THR A 222 -3.37 -9.06 -15.46
C THR A 222 -1.86 -9.09 -15.29
N LEU A 223 -1.33 -10.05 -14.53
CA LEU A 223 0.11 -10.18 -14.32
C LEU A 223 0.86 -10.46 -15.63
N ARG A 224 0.28 -11.25 -16.55
CA ARG A 224 0.86 -11.45 -17.89
C ARG A 224 0.88 -10.15 -18.70
N ALA A 225 -0.24 -9.43 -18.76
CA ALA A 225 -0.34 -8.16 -19.47
C ALA A 225 0.64 -7.10 -18.94
N LEU A 226 0.98 -7.15 -17.64
CA LEU A 226 1.99 -6.29 -17.03
C LEU A 226 3.44 -6.65 -17.41
N GLY A 227 3.68 -7.88 -17.86
CA GLY A 227 5.00 -8.38 -18.23
C GLY A 227 5.32 -8.36 -19.72
N GLU A 228 4.36 -7.97 -20.56
CA GLU A 228 4.51 -7.76 -22.01
C GLU A 228 4.93 -6.32 -22.32
#